data_AF-A0A4Q2TZX1-F1
#
_entry.id   AF-A0A4Q2TZX1-F1
#
_cell.length_a   1.000
_cell.length_b   1.000
_cell.length_c   1.000
_cell.angle_alpha   90.00
_cell.angle_beta   90.00
_cell.angle_gamma   90.00
#
_symmetry.space_group_name_H-M   'P 1'
#
loop_
_entity.id
_entity.type
_entity.pdbx_description
1 polymer ?
#
loop_
_entity_poly.entity_id
_entity_poly.type
_entity_poly.pdbx_seq_one_letter_code
_entity_poly.pdbx_strand_id
1 'polypeptide(L)' 'MLNTGKLNGIVYDPPAAGFPYVAVVFKPDGEVLVARAVATREAGEAIIATSLAELNRRRRAGEI' A
#
# COMPACT_ATOMS: atom_id res chain seq x y z
N MET A 1 -7.46 14.95 6.19
CA MET A 1 -8.39 14.86 5.04
C MET A 1 -8.22 13.50 4.40
N LEU A 2 -9.25 12.65 4.41
CA LEU A 2 -9.23 11.41 3.64
C LEU A 2 -9.42 11.75 2.15
N ASN A 3 -8.54 11.24 1.31
CA ASN A 3 -8.49 11.55 -0.12
C ASN A 3 -9.63 10.81 -0.83
N THR A 4 -10.71 11.51 -1.16
CA THR A 4 -11.92 10.95 -1.76
C THR A 4 -11.66 10.46 -3.18
N GLY A 5 -11.58 9.14 -3.35
CA GLY A 5 -11.74 8.44 -4.64
C GLY A 5 -10.57 7.58 -5.11
N LYS A 6 -9.38 7.73 -4.52
CA LYS A 6 -8.15 7.02 -4.93
C LYS A 6 -7.61 6.12 -3.82
N LEU A 7 -7.18 4.92 -4.19
CA LEU A 7 -6.33 4.09 -3.35
C LEU A 7 -5.03 4.85 -3.07
N ASN A 8 -4.52 4.74 -1.84
CA ASN A 8 -3.28 5.41 -1.44
C ASN A 8 -2.32 4.39 -0.84
N GLY A 9 -1.01 4.61 -1.00
CA GLY A 9 0.01 3.74 -0.43
C GLY A 9 1.07 4.52 0.32
N ILE A 10 1.58 3.94 1.40
CA ILE A 10 2.68 4.51 2.20
C ILE A 10 3.62 3.40 2.66
N VAL A 11 4.92 3.72 2.77
CA VAL A 11 5.90 2.88 3.46
C VAL A 11 6.17 3.48 4.83
N TYR A 12 5.87 2.72 5.87
CA TYR A 12 6.26 3.05 7.24
C TYR A 12 7.71 2.62 7.48
N ASP A 13 8.48 3.52 8.06
CA ASP A 13 9.80 3.20 8.61
C ASP A 13 9.68 2.21 9.77
N PRO A 14 10.69 1.36 9.97
CA PRO A 14 10.73 0.50 11.13
C PRO A 14 10.79 1.32 12.42
N PRO A 15 10.11 0.89 13.50
CA PRO A 15 10.11 1.61 14.78
C PRO A 15 11.46 1.56 15.49
N ALA A 16 12.30 0.58 15.16
CA ALA A 16 13.65 0.41 15.68
C ALA A 16 14.51 -0.42 14.71
N ALA A 17 15.82 -0.38 14.89
CA ALA A 17 16.74 -1.24 14.15
C ALA A 17 16.40 -2.72 14.32
N GLY A 18 16.49 -3.50 13.24
CA GLY A 18 16.14 -4.92 13.23
C GLY A 18 14.67 -5.22 12.92
N PHE A 19 13.79 -4.21 12.87
CA PHE A 19 12.42 -4.37 12.37
C PHE A 19 12.35 -4.08 10.86
N PRO A 20 11.41 -4.70 10.13
CA PRO A 20 11.22 -4.43 8.71
C PRO A 20 10.45 -3.11 8.50
N TYR A 21 10.60 -2.55 7.31
CA TYR A 21 9.68 -1.54 6.81
C TYR A 21 8.31 -2.18 6.55
N VAL A 22 7.24 -1.39 6.56
CA VAL A 22 5.89 -1.89 6.25
C VAL A 22 5.28 -1.08 5.11
N ALA A 23 5.05 -1.74 3.98
CA ALA A 23 4.31 -1.17 2.86
C ALA A 23 2.82 -1.40 3.08
N VAL A 24 2.02 -0.33 3.06
CA VAL A 24 0.57 -0.39 3.30
C VAL A 24 -0.19 0.32 2.18
N VAL A 25 -1.27 -0.30 1.70
CA VAL A 25 -2.21 0.29 0.74
C VAL A 25 -3.57 0.43 1.42
N PHE A 26 -4.16 1.61 1.32
CA PHE A 26 -5.44 2.00 1.91
C PHE A 26 -6.50 2.25 0.83
N LYS A 27 -7.74 1.89 1.17
CA LYS A 27 -8.95 2.42 0.53
C LYS A 27 -9.14 3.91 0.89
N PRO A 28 -9.98 4.65 0.13
CA PRO A 28 -10.30 6.05 0.46
C PRO A 28 -10.90 6.27 1.85
N ASP A 29 -11.58 5.26 2.41
CA ASP A 29 -12.19 5.28 3.75
C ASP A 29 -11.19 4.96 4.89
N GLY A 30 -9.94 4.62 4.54
CA GLY A 30 -8.89 4.27 5.48
C GLY A 30 -8.76 2.77 5.77
N GLU A 31 -9.56 1.90 5.16
CA GLU A 31 -9.40 0.44 5.30
C GLU A 31 -8.10 -0.03 4.63
N VAL A 32 -7.38 -0.94 5.28
CA VAL A 32 -6.14 -1.54 4.73
C VAL A 32 -6.48 -2.65 3.76
N LEU A 33 -5.98 -2.54 2.52
CA LEU A 33 -6.08 -3.59 1.50
C LEU A 33 -4.86 -4.51 1.45
N VAL A 34 -3.67 -3.93 1.68
CA VAL A 34 -2.39 -4.64 1.65
C VAL A 34 -1.54 -4.10 2.77
N ALA A 35 -0.92 -4.99 3.55
CA ALA A 35 0.14 -4.65 4.49
C ALA A 35 1.24 -5.72 4.38
N ARG A 36 2.47 -5.31 4.07
CA ARG A 36 3.58 -6.24 3.88
C ARG A 36 4.88 -5.73 4.46
N ALA A 37 5.53 -6.57 5.26
CA ALA A 37 6.88 -6.36 5.73
C ALA A 37 7.90 -6.49 4.58
N VAL A 38 8.84 -5.55 4.49
CA VAL A 38 9.86 -5.48 3.44
C VAL A 38 11.21 -5.05 4.03
N ALA A 39 12.30 -5.47 3.37
CA ALA A 39 13.65 -5.24 3.86
C ALA A 39 14.12 -3.78 3.69
N THR A 40 13.64 -3.07 2.67
CA THR A 40 14.02 -1.68 2.39
C THR A 40 12.82 -0.84 1.99
N ARG A 41 12.96 0.49 2.08
CA ARG A 41 11.93 1.45 1.64
C ARG A 41 11.58 1.27 0.17
N GLU A 42 12.58 1.12 -0.68
CA GLU A 42 12.43 0.98 -2.14
C GLU A 42 11.65 -0.29 -2.50
N ALA A 43 11.90 -1.39 -1.78
CA ALA A 43 11.12 -2.61 -1.94
C ALA A 43 9.64 -2.39 -1.57
N GLY A 44 9.37 -1.57 -0.54
CA GLY A 44 8.02 -1.20 -0.16
C GLY A 44 7.31 -0.35 -1.21
N GLU A 45 8.01 0.65 -1.76
CA GLU A 45 7.51 1.52 -2.83
C GLU A 45 7.20 0.71 -4.10
N ALA A 46 8.06 -0.25 -4.46
CA ALA A 46 7.81 -1.16 -5.56
C ALA A 46 6.55 -2.01 -5.34
N ILE A 47 6.38 -2.58 -4.14
CA ILE A 47 5.17 -3.37 -3.79
C ILE A 47 3.91 -2.50 -3.86
N ILE A 48 3.96 -1.26 -3.36
CA ILE A 48 2.84 -0.32 -3.45
C ILE A 48 2.49 -0.03 -4.90
N ALA A 49 3.49 0.28 -5.75
CA ALA A 49 3.26 0.56 -7.16
C ALA A 49 2.60 -0.62 -7.88
N THR A 50 3.10 -1.84 -7.67
CA THR A 50 2.49 -3.06 -8.25
C THR A 50 1.09 -3.30 -7.71
N SER A 51 0.88 -3.15 -6.41
CA SER A 51 -0.42 -3.37 -5.77
C SER A 51 -1.47 -2.37 -6.24
N LEU A 52 -1.12 -1.09 -6.35
CA LEU A 52 -2.01 -0.06 -6.89
C LEU A 52 -2.37 -0.32 -8.35
N ALA A 53 -1.41 -0.74 -9.18
CA ALA A 53 -1.68 -1.10 -10.57
C ALA A 53 -2.64 -2.28 -10.69
N GLU A 54 -2.44 -3.31 -9.86
CA GLU A 54 -3.30 -4.51 -9.81
C GLU A 54 -4.71 -4.17 -9.33
N LEU A 55 -4.83 -3.49 -8.18
CA LEU A 55 -6.12 -3.14 -7.59
C LEU A 55 -6.92 -2.21 -8.52
N ASN A 56 -6.27 -1.26 -9.20
CA ASN A 56 -6.93 -0.43 -10.20
C ASN A 56 -7.40 -1.25 -11.41
N ARG A 57 -6.67 -2.30 -11.81
CA ARG A 57 -7.11 -3.20 -12.89
C ARG A 57 -8.36 -3.97 -12.46
N ARG A 58 -8.35 -4.58 -11.28
CA ARG A 58 -9.47 -5.36 -10.72
C ARG A 58 -10.72 -4.52 -10.50
N ARG A 59 -10.56 -3.28 -10.02
CA ARG A 59 -11.66 -2.30 -9.90
C ARG A 59 -12.31 -1.99 -11.24
N ARG A 60 -11.51 -1.79 -12.31
CA ARG A 60 -12.05 -1.57 -13.66
C ARG A 60 -12.77 -2.80 -14.24
N ALA A 61 -12.38 -3.99 -13.81
CA ALA A 61 -13.05 -5.24 -14.17
C ALA A 61 -14.33 -5.52 -13.35
N GLY A 62 -14.61 -4.74 -12.31
CA GLY A 62 -15.77 -4.93 -11.43
C GLY A 62 -15.60 -6.04 -10.38
N GLU A 63 -14.36 -6.47 -10.10
CA GLU A 63 -14.07 -7.55 -9.15
C GLU A 63 -13.97 -7.05 -7.69
N ILE A 64 -13.75 -5.75 -7.51
CA ILE A 64 -13.65 -5.03 -6.22
C ILE A 64 -14.17 -3.59 -6.35
#